data_AF-A0A7R9X8Y1-F1
#
_entry.id   AF-A0A7R9X8Y1-F1
#
_cell.length_a   1.000
_cell.length_b   1.000
_cell.length_c   1.000
_cell.angle_alpha   90.00
_cell.angle_beta   90.00
_cell.angle_gamma   90.00
#
_symmetry.space_group_name_H-M   'P 1'
#
loop_
_entity.id
_entity.type
_entity.pdbx_description
1 polymer ?
#
loop_
_entity_poly.entity_id
_entity_poly.type
_entity_poly.pdbx_seq_one_letter_code
_entity_poly.pdbx_strand_id
1 'polypeptide(L)'
;AKRIALEKSLRNFIGSPSWCYRFMKRSGLSMRTKTRIAQKMPKEYESKILSFHKFVIDARKKNHFEISQIGNMDEVPLTFDVPSNRTVDNKGAK
;
A
#
# COMPACT_ATOMS: atom_id res chain seq x y z
N ALA A 1 17.50 16.53 10.73
CA ALA A 1 18.53 16.08 11.70
C ALA A 1 19.92 16.63 11.36
N LYS A 2 20.56 16.24 10.24
CA LYS A 2 21.88 16.76 9.85
C LYS A 2 21.91 18.29 9.69
N ARG A 3 20.90 18.88 9.05
CA ARG A 3 20.74 20.35 8.93
C ARG A 3 20.65 21.04 10.30
N ILE A 4 19.81 20.54 11.20
CA ILE A 4 19.66 21.07 12.57
C ILE A 4 20.96 20.92 13.38
N ALA A 5 21.70 19.82 13.18
CA ALA A 5 22.99 19.61 13.84
C ALA A 5 24.03 20.63 13.36
N LEU A 6 24.05 20.96 12.06
CA LEU A 6 24.89 22.00 11.50
C LEU A 6 24.54 23.39 12.07
N GLU A 7 23.24 23.74 12.11
CA GLU A 7 22.74 24.99 12.70
C GLU A 7 23.12 25.11 14.19
N LYS A 8 23.14 23.99 14.93
CA LYS A 8 23.56 23.92 16.34
C LYS A 8 25.07 23.74 16.55
N SER A 9 25.89 23.88 15.51
CA SER A 9 27.36 23.72 15.57
C SER A 9 27.83 22.34 16.09
N LEU A 10 27.01 21.30 15.96
CA LEU A 10 27.37 19.93 16.30
C LEU A 10 28.16 19.32 15.13
N ARG A 11 29.49 19.40 15.22
CA ARG A 11 30.40 18.79 14.23
C ARG A 11 30.30 17.26 14.28
N ASN A 12 30.33 16.62 13.11
CA ASN A 12 30.33 15.16 12.93
C ASN A 12 29.07 14.40 13.37
N PHE A 13 27.89 15.04 13.39
CA PHE A 13 26.65 14.33 13.66
C PHE A 13 26.32 13.30 12.56
N ILE A 14 26.23 12.02 12.93
CA ILE A 14 25.83 10.92 12.05
C ILE A 14 24.44 10.41 12.45
N GLY A 15 23.43 10.75 11.64
CA GLY A 15 22.09 10.18 11.75
C GLY A 15 22.02 8.80 11.12
N SER A 16 22.72 7.80 11.70
CA SER A 16 22.66 6.42 11.21
C SER A 16 21.28 5.81 11.45
N PRO A 17 20.88 4.75 10.70
CA PRO A 17 19.62 4.04 10.94
C PRO A 17 19.47 3.58 12.40
N SER A 18 20.55 3.08 13.01
CA SER A 18 20.57 2.68 14.42
C SER A 18 20.36 3.86 15.37
N TRP A 19 20.96 5.02 15.08
CA TRP A 19 20.73 6.24 15.86
C TRP A 19 19.27 6.69 15.75
N CYS A 20 18.70 6.72 14.55
CA CYS A 20 17.31 7.09 14.31
C CYS A 20 16.35 6.15 15.05
N TYR A 21 16.58 4.84 14.97
CA TYR A 21 15.77 3.85 15.70
C TYR A 21 15.83 4.03 17.22
N ARG A 22 17.04 4.19 17.78
CA ARG A 22 17.23 4.42 19.22
C ARG A 22 16.63 5.75 19.69
N PHE A 23 16.74 6.79 18.87
CA PHE A 23 16.10 8.09 19.11
C PHE A 23 14.58 7.92 19.18
N MET A 24 13.96 7.32 18.16
CA MET A 24 12.52 7.06 18.14
C MET A 24 12.07 6.27 19.36
N LYS A 25 12.80 5.19 19.71
CA LYS A 25 12.50 4.37 20.89
C LYS A 25 12.52 5.18 22.19
N ARG A 26 13.52 6.04 22.39
CA ARG A 26 13.65 6.89 23.59
C ARG A 26 12.60 8.00 23.64
N SER A 27 12.24 8.55 22.49
CA SER A 27 11.22 9.60 22.38
C SER A 27 9.79 9.06 22.31
N GLY A 28 9.58 7.75 22.46
CA GLY A 28 8.25 7.15 22.38
C GLY A 28 7.61 7.24 21.00
N LEU A 29 8.41 7.33 19.93
CA LEU A 29 7.97 7.40 18.54
C LEU A 29 8.03 6.03 17.86
N SER A 30 7.18 5.83 16.86
CA SER A 30 7.16 4.62 16.04
C SER A 30 6.81 4.94 14.59
N MET A 31 7.33 4.14 13.66
CA MET A 31 6.84 4.15 12.27
C MET A 31 5.48 3.46 12.23
N ARG A 32 4.49 4.11 11.63
CA ARG A 32 3.13 3.60 11.48
C ARG A 32 2.81 3.49 10.01
N THR A 33 2.21 2.37 9.62
CA THR A 33 1.64 2.21 8.28
C THR A 33 0.14 2.36 8.42
N LYS A 34 -0.47 3.20 7.57
CA LYS A 34 -1.94 3.30 7.52
C LYS A 34 -2.51 1.92 7.19
N THR A 35 -3.32 1.34 8.08
CA THR A 35 -4.03 0.10 7.79
C THR A 35 -5.02 0.36 6.67
N ARG A 36 -4.94 -0.43 5.60
CA ARG A 36 -5.92 -0.36 4.52
C ARG A 36 -7.24 -0.89 5.09
N ILE A 37 -8.23 -0.01 5.22
CA ILE A 37 -9.59 -0.44 5.52
C ILE A 37 -10.06 -1.25 4.31
N ALA A 38 -10.40 -2.51 4.53
CA ALA A 38 -11.00 -3.33 3.48
C ALA A 38 -12.33 -2.69 3.06
N GLN A 39 -12.60 -2.67 1.75
CA GLN A 39 -13.90 -2.21 1.27
C GLN A 39 -14.99 -3.17 1.76
N LYS A 40 -16.10 -2.63 2.25
CA LYS A 40 -17.26 -3.46 2.62
C LYS A 40 -17.85 -4.03 1.34
N MET A 41 -18.06 -5.34 1.33
CA MET A 41 -18.69 -6.01 0.20
C MET A 41 -20.14 -5.50 0.04
N PRO A 42 -20.55 -5.08 -1.17
CA PRO A 42 -21.94 -4.78 -1.45
C PRO A 42 -22.84 -6.00 -1.20
N LYS A 43 -24.08 -5.78 -0.77
CA LYS A 43 -25.05 -6.87 -0.53
C LYS A 43 -25.31 -7.73 -1.78
N GLU A 44 -25.16 -7.14 -2.96
CA GLU A 44 -25.36 -7.78 -4.27
C GLU A 44 -24.09 -8.42 -4.85
N TYR A 45 -22.98 -8.40 -4.11
CA TYR A 45 -21.70 -8.87 -4.65
C TYR A 45 -21.77 -10.32 -5.15
N GLU A 46 -22.30 -11.22 -4.34
CA GLU A 46 -22.36 -12.65 -4.67
C GLU A 46 -23.23 -12.91 -5.90
N SER A 47 -24.40 -12.28 -5.99
CA SER A 47 -25.31 -12.47 -7.11
C SER A 47 -24.72 -11.96 -8.43
N LYS A 48 -24.02 -10.81 -8.41
CA LYS A 48 -23.36 -10.25 -9.60
C LYS A 48 -22.14 -11.04 -10.04
N ILE A 49 -21.35 -11.56 -9.11
CA ILE A 49 -20.21 -12.41 -9.43
C ILE A 49 -20.68 -13.72 -10.06
N LEU A 50 -21.73 -14.34 -9.52
CA LEU A 50 -22.29 -15.57 -10.07
C LEU A 50 -22.87 -15.36 -11.47
N SER A 51 -23.60 -14.26 -11.71
CA SER A 51 -24.13 -13.96 -13.04
C SER A 51 -23.01 -13.69 -14.06
N PHE A 52 -21.98 -12.95 -13.65
CA PHE A 52 -20.81 -12.69 -14.50
C PHE A 52 -20.05 -13.96 -14.86
N HIS A 53 -19.76 -14.85 -13.90
CA HIS A 53 -19.08 -16.11 -14.18
C HIS A 53 -19.87 -17.00 -15.15
N LYS A 54 -21.19 -17.11 -14.97
CA LYS A 54 -22.06 -17.85 -15.90
C LYS A 54 -21.96 -17.27 -17.31
N PHE A 55 -22.11 -15.94 -17.43
CA PHE A 55 -21.99 -15.24 -18.71
C PHE A 55 -20.65 -15.51 -19.41
N VAL A 56 -19.53 -15.42 -18.70
CA VAL A 56 -18.19 -15.66 -19.28
C VAL A 56 -18.03 -17.11 -19.75
N ILE A 57 -18.50 -18.08 -18.97
CA ILE A 57 -18.43 -19.50 -19.33
C ILE A 57 -19.27 -19.79 -20.58
N ASP A 58 -20.49 -19.25 -20.62
CA ASP A 58 -21.41 -19.44 -21.74
C ASP A 58 -20.87 -18.79 -23.01
N ALA A 59 -20.32 -17.57 -22.91
CA ALA A 59 -19.69 -16.87 -24.02
C ALA A 59 -18.47 -17.64 -24.55
N ARG A 60 -17.64 -18.20 -23.66
CA ARG A 60 -16.50 -19.03 -24.05
C ARG A 60 -16.94 -20.29 -24.80
N LYS A 61 -17.92 -21.02 -24.26
CA LYS A 61 -18.44 -22.25 -24.87
C LYS A 61 -19.10 -21.99 -26.22
N LYS A 62 -19.90 -20.93 -26.33
CA LYS A 62 -20.61 -20.55 -27.56
C LYS A 62 -19.65 -20.26 -28.72
N ASN A 63 -18.51 -19.64 -28.43
CA ASN A 63 -17.53 -19.23 -29.44
C ASN A 63 -16.34 -20.20 -29.56
N HIS A 64 -16.35 -21.31 -28.80
CA HIS A 64 -15.28 -22.31 -28.78
C HIS A 64 -13.87 -21.72 -28.53
N PHE A 65 -13.77 -20.70 -27.68
CA PHE A 65 -12.47 -20.12 -27.34
C PHE A 65 -11.68 -21.04 -26.40
N GLU A 66 -10.44 -21.32 -26.81
CA GLU A 66 -9.45 -21.93 -25.94
C GLU A 66 -8.99 -20.94 -24.86
N ILE A 67 -8.56 -21.45 -23.71
CA ILE A 67 -8.10 -20.58 -22.61
C ILE A 67 -6.93 -19.70 -23.04
N SER A 68 -6.05 -20.24 -23.90
CA SER A 68 -4.90 -19.54 -24.46
C SER A 68 -5.27 -18.34 -25.35
N GLN A 69 -6.53 -18.24 -25.78
CA GLN A 69 -7.02 -17.17 -26.64
C GLN A 69 -7.69 -16.02 -25.84
N ILE A 70 -7.80 -16.16 -24.52
CA ILE A 70 -8.44 -15.17 -23.65
C ILE A 70 -7.37 -14.35 -22.95
N GLY A 71 -7.19 -13.10 -23.38
CA GLY A 71 -6.33 -12.12 -22.72
C GLY A 71 -7.09 -11.30 -21.68
N ASN A 72 -6.49 -11.07 -20.52
CA ASN A 72 -6.98 -10.09 -19.55
C ASN A 72 -6.35 -8.72 -19.84
N MET A 73 -7.14 -7.65 -19.77
CA MET A 73 -6.68 -6.28 -19.92
C MET A 73 -7.34 -5.43 -18.83
N ASP A 74 -6.53 -4.65 -18.14
CA ASP A 74 -7.00 -3.71 -17.12
C ASP A 74 -6.10 -2.48 -17.11
N GLU A 75 -6.65 -1.35 -16.69
CA GLU A 75 -5.90 -0.10 -16.58
C GLU A 75 -5.23 -0.03 -15.20
N VAL A 76 -3.91 0.18 -15.20
CA VAL A 76 -3.15 0.43 -13.97
C VAL A 76 -2.70 1.89 -13.98
N PRO A 77 -3.09 2.70 -12.98
CA PRO A 77 -2.59 4.07 -12.90
C PRO A 77 -1.08 4.08 -12.65
N LEU A 78 -0.35 4.86 -13.46
CA LEU A 78 1.06 5.14 -13.22
C LEU A 78 1.18 6.35 -12.31
N THR A 79 1.76 6.18 -11.12
CA THR A 79 1.98 7.26 -10.17
C THR A 79 3.36 7.86 -10.34
N PHE A 80 3.44 9.17 -10.58
CA PHE A 80 4.71 9.91 -10.65
C PHE A 80 5.43 9.98 -9.30
N ASP A 81 4.67 10.06 -8.21
CA ASP A 81 5.19 10.05 -6.84
C ASP A 81 4.68 8.82 -6.08
N VAL A 82 5.61 8.08 -5.45
CA VAL A 82 5.30 6.95 -4.56
C VAL A 82 5.81 7.29 -3.15
N PRO A 83 5.18 8.25 -2.45
CA PRO A 83 5.59 8.57 -1.09
C PRO A 83 5.38 7.33 -0.21
N SER A 84 6.27 7.15 0.77
CA SER A 84 6.13 6.05 1.71
C SER A 84 4.78 6.13 2.42
N ASN A 85 4.06 5.01 2.49
CA ASN A 85 2.82 4.90 3.28
C ASN A 85 3.07 4.83 4.79
N ARG A 86 4.29 5.18 5.22
CA ARG A 86 4.74 5.13 6.61
C ARG A 86 4.94 6.54 7.16
N THR A 87 4.31 6.83 8.28
CA THR A 87 4.47 8.08 9.02
C THR A 87 5.13 7.82 10.37
N VAL A 88 5.72 8.85 10.99
CA VAL A 88 6.22 8.78 12.37
C VAL A 88 5.13 9.33 13.28
N ASP A 89 4.75 8.59 14.31
CA ASP A 89 3.79 9.01 15.32
C ASP A 89 4.15 8.46 16.70
N ASN A 90 3.53 9.01 17.74
CA ASN A 90 3.65 8.52 19.11
C ASN A 90 3.24 7.04 19.19
N LYS A 91 4.04 6.28 19.92
CA LYS A 91 3.81 4.85 20.15
C LYS A 91 2.49 4.69 20.92
N GLY A 92 1.56 3.95 20.33
CA GLY A 92 0.23 3.72 20.91
C GLY A 92 -0.80 4.81 20.57
N ALA A 93 -0.46 5.78 19.71
CA ALA A 93 -1.46 6.67 19.13
C ALA A 93 -2.54 5.88 18.38
N LYS A 94 -3.78 6.33 18.54
CA LYS A 94 -4.98 5.75 17.90
C LYS A 94 -5.03 6.13 16.43
#